data_AF-A0A482TLA3-F1
#
_entry.id   AF-A0A482TLA3-F1
#
_cell.length_a   1.000
_cell.length_b   1.000
_cell.length_c   1.000
_cell.angle_alpha   90.00
_cell.angle_beta   90.00
_cell.angle_gamma   90.00
#
_symmetry.space_group_name_H-M   'P 1'
#
loop_
_entity.id
_entity.type
_entity.pdbx_description
1 polymer ?
#
loop_
_entity_poly.entity_id
_entity_poly.type
_entity_poly.pdbx_seq_one_letter_code
_entity_poly.pdbx_strand_id
1 'polypeptide(L)'
;MSTTPIQQSSAAEAIDADAVTDVTPISLSASNLDSTAPEYLRDLKSDLAADGYHPTVLTVEVCFGEDCPFATQTVADDLREFVRAASFLGAARLELTVTEVADEDTVETALRALDERAHREGVHFSVSGPISA
;
A
#
# COMPACT_ATOMS: atom_id res chain seq x y z
N MET A 1 -3.10 38.89 21.33
CA MET A 1 -2.76 37.98 20.21
C MET A 1 -3.53 36.69 20.46
N SER A 2 -4.74 36.57 19.89
CA SER A 2 -5.56 35.37 20.03
C SER A 2 -5.31 34.50 18.81
N THR A 3 -4.70 33.33 19.00
CA THR A 3 -4.58 32.32 17.95
C THR A 3 -5.91 31.60 17.83
N THR A 4 -6.64 31.87 16.75
CA THR A 4 -7.82 31.07 16.38
C THR A 4 -7.38 29.62 16.18
N PRO A 5 -7.99 28.63 16.84
CA PRO A 5 -7.67 27.24 16.60
C PRO A 5 -8.06 26.89 15.16
N ILE A 6 -7.13 26.28 14.42
CA ILE A 6 -7.43 25.71 13.10
C ILE A 6 -8.32 24.50 13.35
N GLN A 7 -9.59 24.61 12.96
CA GLN A 7 -10.50 23.47 13.02
C GLN A 7 -10.06 22.46 11.97
N GLN A 8 -9.43 21.37 12.41
CA GLN A 8 -9.14 20.23 11.55
C GLN A 8 -10.48 19.54 11.23
N SER A 9 -10.98 19.68 10.01
CA SER A 9 -12.11 18.87 9.55
C SER A 9 -11.68 17.42 9.51
N SER A 10 -12.44 16.52 10.13
CA SER A 10 -12.18 15.10 9.98
C SER A 10 -12.61 14.66 8.58
N ALA A 11 -11.88 13.73 7.95
CA ALA A 11 -12.25 13.21 6.63
C ALA A 11 -13.69 12.66 6.62
N ALA A 12 -14.15 12.12 7.76
CA ALA A 12 -15.50 11.61 7.96
C ALA A 12 -16.60 12.67 7.77
N GLU A 13 -16.35 13.94 8.08
CA GLU A 13 -17.32 15.03 7.92
C GLU A 13 -17.50 15.47 6.46
N ALA A 14 -16.61 15.06 5.55
CA ALA A 14 -16.65 15.43 4.13
C ALA A 14 -17.26 14.36 3.21
N ILE A 15 -17.70 13.22 3.75
CA ILE A 15 -18.19 12.07 2.97
C ILE A 15 -19.69 12.23 2.69
N ASP A 16 -20.06 12.25 1.40
CA ASP A 16 -21.44 12.01 0.94
C ASP A 16 -21.60 10.52 0.62
N ALA A 17 -22.14 9.75 1.59
CA ALA A 17 -22.17 8.29 1.55
C ALA A 17 -23.16 7.70 0.52
N ASP A 18 -24.08 8.51 -0.03
CA ASP A 18 -25.21 8.04 -0.84
C ASP A 18 -24.95 8.06 -2.37
N ALA A 19 -23.77 8.49 -2.83
CA ALA A 19 -23.61 8.98 -4.21
C ALA A 19 -22.94 8.06 -5.25
N VAL A 20 -22.34 6.91 -4.88
CA VAL A 20 -21.61 6.07 -5.85
C VAL A 20 -22.27 4.70 -6.02
N THR A 21 -23.32 4.66 -6.85
CA THR A 21 -23.90 3.40 -7.36
C THR A 21 -22.95 2.75 -8.38
N ASP A 22 -22.96 1.41 -8.43
CA ASP A 22 -22.27 0.59 -9.45
C ASP A 22 -20.74 0.51 -9.39
N VAL A 23 -20.11 0.78 -8.22
CA VAL A 23 -18.68 0.51 -7.99
C VAL A 23 -18.50 -0.56 -6.91
N THR A 24 -17.84 -1.65 -7.28
CA THR A 24 -17.49 -2.74 -6.36
C THR A 24 -16.06 -2.55 -5.86
N PRO A 25 -15.85 -2.29 -4.55
CA PRO A 25 -14.51 -2.24 -3.98
C PRO A 25 -13.89 -3.64 -3.98
N ILE A 26 -12.64 -3.75 -4.44
CA ILE A 26 -11.91 -5.03 -4.49
C ILE A 26 -10.58 -4.96 -3.75
N SER A 27 -10.13 -6.14 -3.32
CA SER A 27 -8.75 -6.39 -2.92
C SER A 27 -8.01 -7.00 -4.10
N LEU A 28 -6.83 -6.46 -4.42
CA LEU A 28 -5.96 -6.92 -5.49
C LEU A 28 -4.72 -7.55 -4.86
N SER A 29 -4.34 -8.74 -5.30
CA SER A 29 -3.09 -9.36 -4.86
C SER A 29 -1.95 -9.00 -5.80
N ALA A 30 -0.80 -8.62 -5.25
CA ALA A 30 0.41 -8.35 -6.03
C ALA A 30 0.88 -9.55 -6.84
N SER A 31 0.59 -10.79 -6.42
CA SER A 31 0.92 -11.99 -7.18
C SER A 31 0.08 -12.16 -8.46
N ASN A 32 -1.04 -11.44 -8.57
CA ASN A 32 -1.86 -11.37 -9.77
C ASN A 32 -1.48 -10.18 -10.69
N LEU A 33 -0.50 -9.37 -10.30
CA LEU A 33 0.04 -8.32 -11.15
C LEU A 33 1.17 -8.87 -12.02
N ASP A 34 1.05 -8.68 -13.33
CA ASP A 34 2.13 -9.06 -14.25
C ASP A 34 3.30 -8.05 -14.21
N SER A 35 3.03 -6.81 -13.76
CA SER A 35 4.02 -5.74 -13.69
C SER A 35 3.60 -4.60 -12.76
N THR A 36 4.59 -3.84 -12.30
CA THR A 36 4.43 -2.53 -11.63
C THR A 36 4.66 -1.35 -12.60
N ALA A 37 4.89 -1.63 -13.89
CA ALA A 37 5.17 -0.60 -14.90
C ALA A 37 3.97 0.34 -15.10
N PRO A 38 4.19 1.66 -15.27
CA PRO A 38 3.10 2.64 -15.39
C PRO A 38 2.12 2.39 -16.54
N GLU A 39 2.58 1.88 -17.68
CA GLU A 39 1.73 1.51 -18.81
C GLU A 39 0.75 0.38 -18.46
N TYR A 40 1.26 -0.69 -17.85
CA TYR A 40 0.43 -1.82 -17.42
C TYR A 40 -0.59 -1.40 -16.36
N LEU A 41 -0.16 -0.62 -15.35
CA LEU A 41 -1.06 -0.15 -14.31
C LEU A 41 -2.14 0.79 -14.83
N ARG A 42 -1.84 1.57 -15.88
CA ARG A 42 -2.82 2.46 -16.53
C ARG A 42 -3.90 1.64 -17.22
N ASP A 43 -3.50 0.64 -17.98
CA ASP A 43 -4.42 -0.24 -18.71
C ASP A 43 -5.27 -1.04 -17.71
N LEU A 44 -4.65 -1.66 -16.69
CA LEU A 44 -5.36 -2.37 -15.62
C LEU A 44 -6.38 -1.47 -14.89
N LYS A 45 -5.99 -0.24 -14.53
CA LYS A 45 -6.90 0.71 -13.86
C LYS A 45 -8.10 1.07 -14.75
N SER A 46 -7.85 1.24 -16.05
CA SER A 46 -8.90 1.53 -17.03
C SER A 46 -9.88 0.38 -17.15
N ASP A 47 -9.38 -0.85 -17.26
CA ASP A 47 -10.20 -2.06 -17.42
C ASP A 47 -11.05 -2.31 -16.17
N LEU A 48 -10.45 -2.23 -14.98
CA LEU A 48 -11.19 -2.35 -13.72
C LEU A 48 -12.32 -1.32 -13.60
N ALA A 49 -12.05 -0.06 -13.96
CA ALA A 49 -13.07 0.99 -13.91
C ALA A 49 -14.19 0.75 -14.93
N ALA A 50 -13.86 0.26 -16.14
CA ALA A 50 -14.85 -0.09 -17.16
C ALA A 50 -15.77 -1.23 -16.72
N ASP A 51 -15.23 -2.17 -15.93
CA ASP A 51 -15.95 -3.31 -15.37
C ASP A 51 -16.66 -3.00 -14.03
N GLY A 52 -16.59 -1.76 -13.54
CA GLY A 52 -17.24 -1.33 -12.29
C GLY A 52 -16.50 -1.76 -11.02
N TYR A 53 -15.19 -2.01 -11.09
CA TYR A 53 -14.35 -2.36 -9.95
C TYR A 53 -13.42 -1.20 -9.53
N HIS A 54 -13.18 -1.10 -8.23
CA HIS A 54 -12.24 -0.14 -7.66
C HIS A 54 -11.27 -0.79 -6.67
N PRO A 55 -9.96 -0.85 -6.96
CA PRO A 55 -8.96 -1.32 -6.01
C PRO A 55 -8.98 -0.47 -4.75
N THR A 56 -9.29 -1.09 -3.61
CA THR A 56 -9.28 -0.42 -2.30
C THR A 56 -8.09 -0.87 -1.46
N VAL A 57 -7.60 -2.09 -1.70
CA VAL A 57 -6.49 -2.72 -0.97
C VAL A 57 -5.59 -3.44 -1.96
N LEU A 58 -4.28 -3.23 -1.86
CA LEU A 58 -3.25 -4.08 -2.49
C LEU A 58 -2.64 -4.99 -1.42
N THR A 59 -2.73 -6.32 -1.60
CA THR A 59 -2.09 -7.28 -0.69
C THR A 59 -0.77 -7.78 -1.28
N VAL A 60 0.26 -7.87 -0.45
CA VAL A 60 1.60 -8.33 -0.83
C VAL A 60 2.07 -9.37 0.16
N GLU A 61 2.64 -10.47 -0.33
CA GLU A 61 3.29 -11.49 0.49
C GLU A 61 4.79 -11.49 0.18
N VAL A 62 5.63 -11.48 1.23
CA VAL A 62 7.10 -11.46 1.08
C VAL A 62 7.80 -12.33 2.10
N CYS A 63 9.01 -12.75 1.75
CA CYS A 63 9.93 -13.49 2.60
C CYS A 63 11.24 -12.71 2.75
N PHE A 64 11.70 -12.51 3.99
CA PHE A 64 13.02 -11.98 4.34
C PHE A 64 13.91 -13.10 4.91
N GLY A 65 13.98 -14.25 4.21
CA GLY A 65 14.65 -15.46 4.68
C GLY A 65 16.18 -15.47 4.58
N GLU A 66 16.79 -14.40 4.06
CA GLU A 66 18.25 -14.27 3.95
C GLU A 66 18.78 -13.24 4.97
N ASP A 67 19.81 -13.61 5.74
CA ASP A 67 20.44 -12.79 6.79
C ASP A 67 21.46 -11.78 6.24
N CYS A 68 21.35 -11.44 4.95
CA CYS A 68 22.24 -10.52 4.26
C CYS A 68 21.54 -9.17 4.03
N PRO A 69 22.15 -8.03 4.45
CA PRO A 69 21.54 -6.70 4.27
C PRO A 69 21.18 -6.36 2.81
N PHE A 70 21.91 -6.91 1.84
CA PHE A 70 21.59 -6.71 0.42
C PHE A 70 20.29 -7.39 0.01
N ALA A 71 20.02 -8.59 0.53
CA ALA A 71 18.77 -9.30 0.25
C ALA A 71 17.57 -8.55 0.84
N THR A 72 17.68 -8.07 2.08
CA THR A 72 16.65 -7.23 2.69
C THR A 72 16.41 -5.94 1.91
N GLN A 73 17.48 -5.31 1.41
CA GLN A 73 17.35 -4.10 0.60
C GLN A 73 16.67 -4.38 -0.75
N THR A 74 16.96 -5.52 -1.40
CA THR A 74 16.27 -5.93 -2.64
C THR A 74 14.77 -6.10 -2.41
N VAL A 75 14.37 -6.84 -1.38
CA VAL A 75 12.93 -7.00 -1.04
C VAL A 75 12.29 -5.65 -0.72
N ALA A 76 12.99 -4.79 0.02
CA ALA A 76 12.50 -3.44 0.32
C ALA A 76 12.36 -2.56 -0.94
N ASP A 77 13.23 -2.73 -1.95
CA ASP A 77 13.12 -2.02 -3.22
C ASP A 77 11.91 -2.47 -4.03
N ASP A 78 11.65 -3.77 -4.11
CA ASP A 78 10.45 -4.33 -4.76
C ASP A 78 9.17 -3.81 -4.07
N LEU A 79 9.17 -3.80 -2.72
CA LEU A 79 8.05 -3.27 -1.94
C LEU A 79 7.80 -1.77 -2.18
N ARG A 80 8.84 -0.97 -2.48
CA ARG A 80 8.66 0.45 -2.85
C ARG A 80 7.92 0.59 -4.18
N GLU A 81 8.05 -0.37 -5.10
CA GLU A 81 7.29 -0.38 -6.34
C GLU A 81 5.80 -0.65 -6.07
N PHE A 82 5.49 -1.59 -5.17
CA PHE A 82 4.09 -1.87 -4.82
C PHE A 82 3.42 -0.70 -4.09
N VAL A 83 4.14 0.07 -3.27
CA VAL A 83 3.60 1.31 -2.68
C VAL A 83 3.21 2.31 -3.79
N ARG A 84 4.07 2.47 -4.81
CA ARG A 84 3.76 3.33 -5.96
C ARG A 84 2.57 2.78 -6.77
N ALA A 85 2.51 1.46 -6.95
CA ALA A 85 1.42 0.81 -7.65
C ALA A 85 0.08 1.01 -6.92
N ALA A 86 0.05 0.84 -5.60
CA ALA A 86 -1.14 1.10 -4.77
C ALA A 86 -1.63 2.54 -4.94
N SER A 87 -0.73 3.53 -4.78
CA SER A 87 -1.07 4.95 -4.98
C SER A 87 -1.57 5.23 -6.40
N PHE A 88 -0.91 4.67 -7.43
CA PHE A 88 -1.31 4.83 -8.83
C PHE A 88 -2.71 4.25 -9.10
N LEU A 89 -2.99 3.04 -8.62
CA LEU A 89 -4.26 2.35 -8.77
C LEU A 89 -5.38 3.03 -7.96
N GLY A 90 -5.04 3.87 -6.99
CA GLY A 90 -5.99 4.52 -6.08
C GLY A 90 -6.34 3.66 -4.86
N ALA A 91 -5.60 2.58 -4.61
CA ALA A 91 -5.78 1.76 -3.42
C ALA A 91 -5.35 2.56 -2.18
N ALA A 92 -6.28 2.74 -1.25
CA ALA A 92 -6.03 3.47 -0.02
C ALA A 92 -5.14 2.70 0.96
N ARG A 93 -4.99 1.38 0.78
CA ARG A 93 -4.25 0.50 1.68
C ARG A 93 -3.30 -0.42 0.94
N LEU A 94 -2.14 -0.65 1.54
CA LEU A 94 -1.24 -1.75 1.19
C LEU A 94 -1.07 -2.64 2.43
N GLU A 95 -1.48 -3.89 2.32
CA GLU A 95 -1.40 -4.88 3.39
C GLU A 95 -0.29 -5.88 3.08
N LEU A 96 0.78 -5.84 3.87
CA LEU A 96 1.94 -6.72 3.73
C LEU A 96 1.83 -7.92 4.68
N THR A 97 2.03 -9.12 4.15
CA THR A 97 2.24 -10.34 4.93
C THR A 97 3.69 -10.77 4.80
N VAL A 98 4.41 -10.76 5.91
CA VAL A 98 5.76 -11.33 5.99
C VAL A 98 5.64 -12.79 6.38
N THR A 99 6.22 -13.70 5.63
CA THR A 99 6.14 -15.14 5.92
C THR A 99 7.31 -15.65 6.74
N GLU A 100 8.47 -15.00 6.62
CA GLU A 100 9.73 -15.41 7.25
C GLU A 100 10.66 -14.20 7.39
N VAL A 101 11.45 -14.18 8.47
CA VAL A 101 12.44 -13.16 8.78
C VAL A 101 13.70 -13.81 9.35
N ALA A 102 14.84 -13.57 8.72
CA ALA A 102 16.15 -14.03 9.18
C ALA A 102 16.85 -13.02 10.11
N ASP A 103 16.65 -11.71 9.89
CA ASP A 103 17.19 -10.61 10.69
C ASP A 103 16.10 -9.56 10.98
N GLU A 104 15.48 -9.65 12.17
CA GLU A 104 14.34 -8.82 12.57
C GLU A 104 14.69 -7.33 12.65
N ASP A 105 15.83 -6.97 13.25
CA ASP A 105 16.24 -5.57 13.43
C ASP A 105 16.42 -4.84 12.08
N THR A 106 17.03 -5.52 11.11
CA THR A 106 17.23 -4.97 9.76
C THR A 106 15.90 -4.86 9.02
N VAL A 107 15.02 -5.86 9.14
CA VAL A 107 13.69 -5.87 8.50
C VAL A 107 12.78 -4.79 9.09
N GLU A 108 12.70 -4.64 10.41
CA GLU A 108 11.92 -3.58 11.07
C GLU A 108 12.33 -2.19 10.58
N THR A 109 13.64 -1.95 10.47
CA THR A 109 14.16 -0.68 9.97
C THR A 109 13.73 -0.41 8.53
N ALA A 110 13.77 -1.43 7.66
CA ALA A 110 13.32 -1.32 6.28
C ALA A 110 11.80 -1.07 6.17
N LEU A 111 11.01 -1.79 6.97
CA LEU A 111 9.55 -1.67 6.99
C LEU A 111 9.08 -0.31 7.51
N ARG A 112 9.73 0.25 8.53
CA ARG A 112 9.44 1.62 9.01
C ARG A 112 9.73 2.67 7.94
N ALA A 113 10.82 2.50 7.18
CA ALA A 113 11.11 3.40 6.05
C ALA A 113 10.06 3.27 4.94
N LEU A 114 9.51 2.07 4.76
CA LEU A 114 8.44 1.80 3.81
C LEU A 114 7.11 2.45 4.24
N ASP A 115 6.74 2.35 5.51
CA ASP A 115 5.56 2.97 6.10
C ASP A 115 5.56 4.49 5.91
N GLU A 116 6.68 5.14 6.26
CA GLU A 116 6.86 6.58 6.03
C GLU A 116 6.71 6.95 4.54
N ARG A 117 7.18 6.09 3.63
CA ARG A 117 7.02 6.32 2.19
C ARG A 117 5.57 6.14 1.76
N ALA A 118 4.88 5.10 2.22
CA ALA A 118 3.47 4.88 1.93
C ALA A 118 2.62 6.06 2.42
N HIS A 119 2.90 6.56 3.62
CA HIS A 119 2.27 7.76 4.16
C HIS A 119 2.42 8.97 3.23
N ARG A 120 3.63 9.22 2.68
CA ARG A 120 3.87 10.32 1.73
C ARG A 120 3.13 10.15 0.40
N GLU A 121 2.87 8.92 -0.01
CA GLU A 121 2.10 8.59 -1.23
C GLU A 121 0.58 8.53 -0.96
N GLY A 122 0.14 8.81 0.27
CA GLY A 122 -1.26 8.77 0.67
C GLY A 122 -1.83 7.35 0.86
N VAL A 123 -0.97 6.36 1.02
CA VAL A 123 -1.33 4.94 1.20
C VAL A 123 -1.14 4.56 2.66
N HIS A 124 -2.17 3.97 3.28
CA HIS A 124 -2.04 3.37 4.60
C HIS A 124 -1.34 2.01 4.48
N PHE A 125 -0.23 1.83 5.19
CA PHE A 125 0.55 0.61 5.18
C PHE A 125 0.33 -0.17 6.48
N SER A 126 0.16 -1.49 6.35
CA SER A 126 0.08 -2.39 7.49
C SER A 126 0.90 -3.64 7.23
N VAL A 127 1.47 -4.20 8.29
CA VAL A 127 2.25 -5.43 8.23
C VAL A 127 1.71 -6.45 9.20
N SER A 128 1.71 -7.71 8.78
CA SER A 128 1.43 -8.88 9.61
C SER A 128 2.47 -9.97 9.33
N GLY A 129 2.67 -10.90 10.27
CA GLY A 129 3.67 -11.96 10.13
C GLY A 129 4.55 -12.14 11.35
N PRO A 130 5.69 -12.86 11.24
CA PRO A 130 6.65 -13.07 12.31
C PRO A 130 7.57 -11.85 12.46
N ILE A 131 6.99 -10.67 12.63
CA ILE A 131 7.71 -9.44 12.96
C ILE A 131 7.02 -8.81 14.18
N SER A 132 7.81 -8.23 15.07
CA SER A 132 7.29 -7.42 16.16
C SER A 132 6.89 -6.04 15.61
N ALA A 133 5.62 -5.90 15.23
CA ALA A 133 5.06 -4.61 14.78
C ALA A 133 4.93 -3.58 15.91
#